data_AF-A0A415GSQ4-F1
#
_entry.id   AF-A0A415GSQ4-F1
#
_cell.length_a   1.000
_cell.length_b   1.000
_cell.length_c   1.000
_cell.angle_alpha   90.00
_cell.angle_beta   90.00
_cell.angle_gamma   90.00
#
_symmetry.space_group_name_H-M   'P 1'
#
loop_
_entity.id
_entity.type
_entity.pdbx_description
1 polymer ?
#
loop_
_entity_poly.entity_id
_entity_poly.type
_entity_poly.pdbx_seq_one_letter_code
_entity_poly.pdbx_strand_id
1 'polypeptide(L)'
;MQCEDTCAHVHGIDLSHYQGEVFWEVIGNNTKMAYVYLKATEGGDRIDHMYEQNIDLAHKYGLKVGSYHFFRPKTDLSKQLANFKTQCRPSQQDLIPMIDIEVKQGMSTEAFRDSVAKFLVMVEKAYHQKPLVYTGTNFYNKYLVGVLDDYKLMIAQYSANEPILADDKDYMLWQYTGKGYIDGIKGYVDKSRFMGRHSLRELKYQRR
;
A
#
# COMPACT_ATOMS: atom_id res chain seq x y z
N MET A 1 11.09 -22.59 -6.53
CA MET A 1 10.24 -22.61 -5.33
C MET A 1 10.38 -21.26 -4.66
N GLN A 2 9.46 -20.33 -4.90
CA GLN A 2 9.38 -19.14 -4.05
C GLN A 2 8.87 -19.60 -2.69
N CYS A 3 9.55 -19.13 -1.66
CA CYS A 3 9.39 -19.50 -0.28
C CYS A 3 8.08 -18.88 0.24
N GLU A 4 6.93 -19.41 -0.18
CA GLU A 4 5.62 -18.79 0.08
C GLU A 4 5.31 -18.69 1.57
N ASP A 5 5.87 -19.61 2.39
CA ASP A 5 5.61 -19.67 3.82
C ASP A 5 6.81 -20.17 4.67
N THR A 6 8.00 -20.34 4.10
CA THR A 6 9.13 -21.03 4.78
C THR A 6 10.36 -20.17 5.08
N CYS A 7 10.38 -18.90 4.69
CA CYS A 7 11.55 -18.04 4.88
C CYS A 7 11.37 -17.07 6.04
N ALA A 8 12.49 -16.67 6.66
CA ALA A 8 12.59 -15.72 7.76
C ALA A 8 12.15 -14.28 7.43
N HIS A 9 11.44 -14.07 6.32
CA HIS A 9 10.93 -12.77 5.91
C HIS A 9 9.64 -12.46 6.64
N VAL A 10 9.48 -11.19 7.03
CA VAL A 10 8.23 -10.69 7.56
C VAL A 10 7.27 -10.46 6.39
N HIS A 11 6.16 -11.16 6.38
CA HIS A 11 5.14 -11.04 5.35
C HIS A 11 4.03 -10.09 5.78
N GLY A 12 3.40 -9.46 4.79
CA GLY A 12 2.14 -8.76 4.97
C GLY A 12 1.26 -8.91 3.74
N ILE A 13 0.04 -8.42 3.88
CA ILE A 13 -0.99 -8.50 2.86
C ILE A 13 -1.58 -7.14 2.58
N ASP A 14 -2.16 -7.00 1.41
CA ASP A 14 -3.01 -5.86 1.09
C ASP A 14 -4.36 -6.35 0.56
N LEU A 15 -5.43 -5.70 1.02
CA LEU A 15 -6.81 -6.11 0.78
C LEU A 15 -7.67 -4.94 0.36
N SER A 16 -8.71 -5.26 -0.41
CA SER A 16 -9.78 -4.36 -0.85
C SER A 16 -11.11 -5.11 -0.82
N HIS A 17 -12.20 -4.44 -1.23
CA HIS A 17 -13.48 -5.13 -1.42
C HIS A 17 -13.44 -6.35 -2.36
N TYR A 18 -12.46 -6.45 -3.27
CA TYR A 18 -12.35 -7.60 -4.17
C TYR A 18 -12.13 -8.92 -3.45
N GLN A 19 -11.57 -8.90 -2.24
CA GLN A 19 -11.38 -10.10 -1.42
C GLN A 19 -12.65 -10.53 -0.67
N GLY A 20 -13.72 -9.72 -0.69
CA GLY A 20 -15.02 -10.07 -0.13
C GLY A 20 -14.98 -10.33 1.38
N GLU A 21 -15.58 -11.45 1.80
CA GLU A 21 -15.64 -11.86 3.20
C GLU A 21 -14.31 -12.47 3.67
N VAL A 22 -13.71 -11.86 4.68
CA VAL A 22 -12.42 -12.24 5.25
C VAL A 22 -12.63 -12.79 6.66
N PHE A 23 -12.19 -14.03 6.90
CA PHE A 23 -12.17 -14.68 8.22
C PHE A 23 -10.94 -14.23 9.02
N TRP A 24 -11.01 -13.02 9.55
CA TRP A 24 -9.93 -12.34 10.26
C TRP A 24 -9.34 -13.11 11.45
N GLU A 25 -10.13 -13.97 12.11
CA GLU A 25 -9.65 -14.83 13.18
C GLU A 25 -8.54 -15.78 12.72
N VAL A 26 -8.71 -16.36 11.53
CA VAL A 26 -7.72 -17.29 10.96
C VAL A 26 -6.45 -16.54 10.56
N ILE A 27 -6.60 -15.30 10.06
CA ILE A 27 -5.46 -14.45 9.68
C ILE A 27 -4.70 -13.97 10.91
N GLY A 28 -5.39 -13.54 11.97
CA GLY A 28 -4.76 -13.09 13.22
C GLY A 28 -4.00 -14.21 13.92
N ASN A 29 -4.48 -15.44 13.80
CA ASN A 29 -3.77 -16.63 14.31
C ASN A 29 -2.57 -17.03 13.43
N ASN A 30 -2.44 -16.47 12.23
CA ASN A 30 -1.29 -16.71 11.37
C ASN A 30 -0.12 -15.79 11.76
N THR A 31 0.81 -16.35 12.53
CA THR A 31 2.00 -15.66 13.06
C THR A 31 2.97 -15.15 11.98
N LYS A 32 2.77 -15.49 10.70
CA LYS A 32 3.61 -15.04 9.58
C LYS A 32 3.16 -13.71 8.98
N MET A 33 1.92 -13.27 9.24
CA MET A 33 1.37 -12.02 8.73
C MET A 33 1.49 -10.92 9.76
N ALA A 34 2.46 -10.02 9.57
CA ALA A 34 2.76 -8.97 10.55
C ALA A 34 1.95 -7.69 10.34
N TYR A 35 1.41 -7.47 9.14
CA TYR A 35 0.69 -6.25 8.80
C TYR A 35 -0.31 -6.44 7.66
N VAL A 36 -1.28 -5.53 7.58
CA VAL A 36 -2.24 -5.43 6.48
C VAL A 36 -2.41 -3.98 6.02
N TYR A 37 -2.42 -3.76 4.70
CA TYR A 37 -2.89 -2.52 4.09
C TYR A 37 -4.30 -2.68 3.54
N LEU A 38 -5.21 -1.78 3.91
CA LEU A 38 -6.62 -1.80 3.50
C LEU A 38 -6.94 -0.66 2.53
N LYS A 39 -7.64 -0.96 1.44
CA LYS A 39 -8.14 0.08 0.55
C LYS A 39 -9.14 0.95 1.30
N ALA A 40 -8.85 2.24 1.44
CA ALA A 40 -9.77 3.18 2.05
C ALA A 40 -10.59 3.90 1.00
N THR A 41 -9.91 4.49 0.02
CA THR A 41 -10.54 5.37 -0.96
C THR A 41 -9.86 5.31 -2.31
N GLU A 42 -10.56 5.81 -3.32
CA GLU A 42 -10.05 5.96 -4.68
C GLU A 42 -10.54 7.28 -5.27
N GLY A 43 -9.64 8.08 -5.83
CA GLY A 43 -10.02 9.35 -6.43
C GLY A 43 -10.78 10.27 -5.47
N GLY A 44 -11.69 11.08 -6.00
CA GLY A 44 -12.29 12.20 -5.25
C GLY A 44 -13.50 11.86 -4.40
N ASP A 45 -14.11 10.69 -4.61
CA ASP A 45 -15.45 10.37 -4.09
C ASP A 45 -15.69 8.88 -3.81
N ARG A 46 -14.84 7.97 -4.29
CA ARG A 46 -15.03 6.53 -4.08
C ARG A 46 -14.45 6.12 -2.73
N ILE A 47 -15.26 5.46 -1.93
CA ILE A 47 -14.91 4.82 -0.67
C ILE A 47 -15.05 3.31 -0.85
N ASP A 48 -14.11 2.53 -0.32
CA ASP A 48 -14.23 1.08 -0.31
C ASP A 48 -15.28 0.66 0.74
N HIS A 49 -16.34 -0.02 0.30
CA HIS A 49 -17.48 -0.35 1.15
C HIS A 49 -17.15 -1.37 2.24
N MET A 50 -16.05 -2.12 2.11
CA MET A 50 -15.59 -3.08 3.12
C MET A 50 -14.61 -2.46 4.12
N TYR A 51 -14.15 -1.23 3.88
CA TYR A 51 -13.06 -0.62 4.65
C TYR A 51 -13.34 -0.54 6.15
N GLU A 52 -14.51 0.00 6.55
CA GLU A 52 -14.85 0.18 7.96
C GLU A 52 -14.94 -1.15 8.71
N GLN A 53 -15.56 -2.16 8.10
CA GLN A 53 -15.61 -3.50 8.67
C GLN A 53 -14.22 -4.13 8.75
N ASN A 54 -13.41 -4.00 7.70
CA ASN A 54 -12.09 -4.62 7.63
C ASN A 54 -11.10 -3.99 8.63
N ILE A 55 -11.12 -2.68 8.80
CA ILE A 55 -10.20 -2.01 9.74
C ILE A 55 -10.52 -2.37 11.19
N ASP A 56 -11.80 -2.49 11.54
CA ASP A 56 -12.22 -2.87 12.89
C ASP A 56 -11.88 -4.33 13.19
N LEU A 57 -12.13 -5.23 12.24
CA LEU A 57 -11.80 -6.65 12.39
C LEU A 57 -10.29 -6.88 12.41
N ALA A 58 -9.52 -6.23 11.53
CA ALA A 58 -8.07 -6.35 11.52
C ALA A 58 -7.44 -5.95 12.87
N HIS A 59 -7.90 -4.84 13.47
CA HIS A 59 -7.46 -4.45 14.82
C HIS A 59 -7.92 -5.44 15.88
N LYS A 60 -9.17 -5.91 15.82
CA LYS A 60 -9.73 -6.87 16.79
C LYS A 60 -8.89 -8.15 16.87
N TYR A 61 -8.33 -8.59 15.75
CA TYR A 61 -7.48 -9.78 15.67
C TYR A 61 -5.98 -9.49 15.70
N GLY A 62 -5.59 -8.28 16.13
CA GLY A 62 -4.21 -7.96 16.51
C GLY A 62 -3.26 -7.64 15.36
N LEU A 63 -3.75 -7.49 14.13
CA LEU A 63 -2.93 -7.11 12.98
C LEU A 63 -2.56 -5.63 13.06
N LYS A 64 -1.36 -5.29 12.53
CA LYS A 64 -0.96 -3.90 12.32
C LYS A 64 -1.56 -3.38 11.03
N VAL A 65 -2.38 -2.33 11.13
CA VAL A 65 -3.18 -1.85 10.01
C VAL A 65 -2.63 -0.54 9.45
N GLY A 66 -2.51 -0.50 8.13
CA GLY A 66 -2.35 0.71 7.34
C GLY A 66 -3.48 0.85 6.34
N SER A 67 -3.70 2.06 5.85
CA SER A 67 -4.74 2.34 4.86
C SER A 67 -4.13 2.92 3.60
N TYR A 68 -4.69 2.57 2.45
CA TYR A 68 -4.21 3.06 1.17
C TYR A 68 -5.26 3.80 0.35
N HIS A 69 -4.77 4.75 -0.44
CA HIS A 69 -5.54 5.53 -1.39
C HIS A 69 -5.11 5.21 -2.82
N PHE A 70 -6.06 4.81 -3.66
CA PHE A 70 -5.82 4.66 -5.10
C PHE A 70 -5.86 6.02 -5.79
N PHE A 71 -4.70 6.49 -6.25
CA PHE A 71 -4.55 7.81 -6.84
C PHE A 71 -5.09 7.87 -8.27
N ARG A 72 -5.87 8.92 -8.57
CA ARG A 72 -6.39 9.24 -9.90
C ARG A 72 -5.82 10.59 -10.35
N PRO A 73 -4.82 10.63 -11.25
CA PRO A 73 -4.06 11.85 -11.52
C PRO A 73 -4.86 12.97 -12.20
N LYS A 74 -5.98 12.64 -12.86
CA LYS A 74 -6.90 13.63 -13.47
C LYS A 74 -7.95 14.17 -12.50
N THR A 75 -8.06 13.61 -11.30
CA THR A 75 -9.01 14.07 -10.30
C THR A 75 -8.39 15.17 -9.45
N ASP A 76 -9.21 16.15 -9.05
CA ASP A 76 -8.78 17.25 -8.18
C ASP A 76 -8.08 16.74 -6.91
N LEU A 77 -6.85 17.22 -6.67
CA LEU A 77 -5.99 16.73 -5.59
C LEU A 77 -6.57 17.01 -4.20
N SER A 78 -7.25 18.14 -4.02
CA SER A 78 -7.88 18.51 -2.76
C SER A 78 -9.07 17.61 -2.46
N LYS A 79 -9.86 17.25 -3.47
CA LYS A 79 -10.94 16.25 -3.34
C LYS A 79 -10.39 14.87 -2.99
N GLN A 80 -9.32 14.43 -3.65
CA GLN A 80 -8.66 13.15 -3.32
C GLN A 80 -8.18 13.11 -1.88
N LEU A 81 -7.50 14.18 -1.43
CA LEU A 81 -7.03 14.27 -0.06
C LEU A 81 -8.20 14.30 0.93
N ALA A 82 -9.23 15.10 0.65
CA ALA A 82 -10.41 15.18 1.51
C ALA A 82 -11.08 13.80 1.65
N ASN A 83 -11.30 13.10 0.52
CA ASN A 83 -11.85 11.76 0.48
C ASN A 83 -10.99 10.81 1.34
N PHE A 84 -9.68 10.76 1.12
CA PHE A 84 -8.78 9.90 1.88
C PHE A 84 -8.80 10.19 3.38
N LYS A 85 -8.79 11.46 3.78
CA LYS A 85 -8.86 11.87 5.19
C LYS A 85 -10.17 11.49 5.88
N THR A 86 -11.27 11.34 5.15
CA THR A 86 -12.54 10.91 5.77
C THR A 86 -12.46 9.47 6.32
N GLN A 87 -11.69 8.62 5.65
CA GLN A 87 -11.58 7.19 5.97
C GLN A 87 -10.28 6.84 6.72
N CYS A 88 -9.14 7.36 6.27
CA CYS A 88 -7.84 7.13 6.89
C CYS A 88 -7.64 8.08 8.08
N ARG A 89 -8.35 7.79 9.18
CA ARG A 89 -8.26 8.55 10.43
C ARG A 89 -7.01 8.14 11.22
N PRO A 90 -6.13 9.07 11.63
CA PRO A 90 -4.89 8.75 12.34
C PRO A 90 -5.03 7.84 13.57
N SER A 91 -6.15 7.95 14.30
CA SER A 91 -6.43 7.13 15.49
C SER A 91 -6.61 5.63 15.18
N GLN A 92 -6.96 5.29 13.95
CA GLN A 92 -7.16 3.92 13.46
C GLN A 92 -5.96 3.42 12.65
N GLN A 93 -4.83 4.12 12.63
CA GLN A 93 -3.66 3.66 11.90
C GLN A 93 -2.57 3.19 12.87
N ASP A 94 -1.99 2.02 12.57
CA ASP A 94 -0.73 1.55 13.13
C ASP A 94 0.44 1.85 12.19
N LEU A 95 0.18 1.93 10.88
CA LEU A 95 1.18 2.14 9.82
C LEU A 95 0.96 3.46 9.10
N ILE A 96 2.04 4.01 8.52
CA ILE A 96 1.95 5.21 7.69
C ILE A 96 0.98 4.97 6.51
N PRO A 97 0.22 6.00 6.09
CA PRO A 97 -0.67 5.88 4.94
C PRO A 97 0.10 5.48 3.69
N MET A 98 -0.54 4.72 2.80
CA MET A 98 0.04 4.33 1.52
C MET A 98 -0.69 5.01 0.36
N ILE A 99 0.03 5.53 -0.62
CA ILE A 99 -0.53 6.07 -1.85
C ILE A 99 -0.19 5.11 -2.99
N ASP A 100 -1.23 4.58 -3.62
CA ASP A 100 -1.15 3.65 -4.73
C ASP A 100 -1.20 4.45 -6.05
N ILE A 101 -0.11 4.33 -6.84
CA ILE A 101 0.11 5.07 -8.08
C ILE A 101 0.42 4.10 -9.22
N GLU A 102 -0.62 3.74 -9.98
CA GLU A 102 -0.51 2.78 -11.07
C GLU A 102 -1.02 3.29 -12.43
N VAL A 103 -1.66 4.45 -12.46
CA VAL A 103 -2.30 4.98 -13.68
C VAL A 103 -1.86 6.40 -13.99
N LYS A 104 -1.61 6.66 -15.28
CA LYS A 104 -1.31 8.00 -15.83
C LYS A 104 -2.55 8.68 -16.45
N GLN A 105 -3.61 7.91 -16.72
CA GLN A 105 -4.88 8.35 -17.34
C GLN A 105 -4.72 9.25 -18.59
N GLY A 106 -3.69 9.02 -19.40
CA GLY A 106 -3.45 9.75 -20.64
C GLY A 106 -2.95 11.19 -20.47
N MET A 107 -2.55 11.61 -19.27
CA MET A 107 -1.84 12.89 -19.07
C MET A 107 -0.47 12.88 -19.74
N SER A 108 0.17 14.04 -19.95
CA SER A 108 1.61 14.07 -20.29
C SER A 108 2.44 13.55 -19.12
N THR A 109 3.68 13.13 -19.37
CA THR A 109 4.55 12.64 -18.29
C THR A 109 4.88 13.76 -17.31
N GLU A 110 5.18 14.99 -17.78
CA GLU A 110 5.47 16.09 -16.84
C GLU A 110 4.26 16.43 -15.97
N ALA A 111 3.07 16.58 -16.56
CA ALA A 111 1.86 16.91 -15.81
C ALA A 111 1.47 15.81 -14.80
N PHE A 112 1.68 14.55 -15.17
CA PHE A 112 1.47 13.43 -14.27
C PHE A 112 2.44 13.47 -13.07
N ARG A 113 3.73 13.67 -13.33
CA ARG A 113 4.76 13.75 -12.27
C ARG A 113 4.51 14.92 -11.32
N ASP A 114 4.14 16.08 -11.86
CA ASP A 114 3.77 17.26 -11.08
C ASP A 114 2.53 16.98 -10.20
N SER A 115 1.50 16.32 -10.74
CA SER A 115 0.31 15.91 -10.00
C SER A 115 0.64 14.95 -8.85
N VAL A 116 1.48 13.94 -9.10
CA VAL A 116 1.98 13.00 -8.08
C VAL A 116 2.74 13.73 -6.98
N ALA A 117 3.74 14.54 -7.34
CA ALA A 117 4.58 15.24 -6.37
C ALA A 117 3.75 16.17 -5.46
N LYS A 118 2.82 16.94 -6.06
CA LYS A 118 1.90 17.81 -5.31
C LYS A 118 1.03 17.01 -4.34
N PHE A 119 0.46 15.90 -4.79
CA PHE A 119 -0.41 15.09 -3.95
C PHE A 119 0.34 14.46 -2.78
N LEU A 120 1.54 13.93 -2.99
CA LEU A 120 2.35 13.36 -1.91
C LEU A 120 2.74 14.40 -0.86
N VAL A 121 3.10 15.62 -1.27
CA VAL A 121 3.36 16.74 -0.34
C VAL A 121 2.10 17.11 0.45
N MET A 122 0.93 17.09 -0.19
CA MET A 122 -0.35 17.35 0.48
C MET A 122 -0.66 16.29 1.55
N VAL A 123 -0.42 15.01 1.23
CA VAL A 123 -0.57 13.88 2.17
C VAL A 123 0.43 14.01 3.33
N GLU A 124 1.70 14.28 3.05
CA GLU A 124 2.73 14.47 4.08
C GLU A 124 2.35 15.59 5.06
N LYS A 125 1.85 16.72 4.55
CA LYS A 125 1.37 17.83 5.38
C LYS A 125 0.16 17.43 6.23
N ALA A 126 -0.76 16.65 5.68
CA ALA A 126 -1.98 16.24 6.37
C ALA A 126 -1.74 15.20 7.48
N TYR A 127 -0.76 14.31 7.30
CA TYR A 127 -0.46 13.22 8.23
C TYR A 127 0.83 13.44 9.05
N HIS A 128 1.54 14.54 8.80
CA HIS A 128 2.81 14.91 9.44
C HIS A 128 3.94 13.88 9.30
N GLN A 129 3.86 13.06 8.25
CA GLN A 129 4.85 12.05 7.91
C GLN A 129 4.69 11.67 6.43
N LYS A 130 5.80 11.33 5.77
CA LYS A 130 5.78 10.89 4.37
C LYS A 130 5.01 9.57 4.25
N PRO A 131 4.08 9.43 3.30
CA PRO A 131 3.41 8.16 3.04
C PRO A 131 4.37 7.13 2.43
N LEU A 132 3.99 5.87 2.53
CA LEU A 132 4.52 4.80 1.68
C LEU A 132 3.95 4.99 0.26
N VAL A 133 4.75 4.76 -0.78
CA VAL A 133 4.26 4.81 -2.16
C VAL A 133 4.28 3.42 -2.78
N TYR A 134 3.14 2.99 -3.29
CA TYR A 134 2.98 1.73 -4.00
C TYR A 134 2.92 1.98 -5.51
N THR A 135 3.63 1.16 -6.28
CA THR A 135 3.57 1.17 -7.75
C THR A 135 4.15 -0.11 -8.36
N GLY A 136 3.80 -0.42 -9.61
CA GLY A 136 4.42 -1.51 -10.36
C GLY A 136 5.79 -1.15 -10.94
N THR A 137 6.71 -2.11 -11.00
CA THR A 137 8.10 -1.93 -11.47
C THR A 137 8.19 -1.22 -12.83
N ASN A 138 7.43 -1.70 -13.82
CA ASN A 138 7.42 -1.11 -15.16
C ASN A 138 6.85 0.32 -15.17
N PHE A 139 5.87 0.60 -14.31
CA PHE A 139 5.26 1.92 -14.21
C PHE A 139 6.24 2.90 -13.55
N TYR A 140 6.93 2.47 -12.50
CA TYR A 140 7.99 3.23 -11.86
C TYR A 140 9.09 3.62 -12.86
N ASN A 141 9.70 2.61 -13.50
CA ASN A 141 10.81 2.81 -14.43
C ASN A 141 10.45 3.74 -15.59
N LYS A 142 9.19 3.71 -16.02
CA LYS A 142 8.73 4.52 -17.14
C LYS A 142 8.35 5.96 -16.75
N TYR A 143 7.81 6.17 -15.54
CA TYR A 143 7.14 7.44 -15.22
C TYR A 143 7.54 8.09 -13.88
N LEU A 144 8.14 7.38 -12.93
CA LEU A 144 8.33 7.87 -11.56
C LEU A 144 9.80 8.02 -11.12
N VAL A 145 10.76 7.56 -11.92
CA VAL A 145 12.19 7.79 -11.68
C VAL A 145 12.47 9.28 -11.42
N GLY A 146 13.16 9.58 -10.32
CA GLY A 146 13.51 10.94 -9.87
C GLY A 146 12.37 11.73 -9.20
N VAL A 147 11.15 11.17 -9.10
CA VAL A 147 10.00 11.83 -8.45
C VAL A 147 9.82 11.36 -7.01
N LEU A 148 10.21 10.12 -6.73
CA LEU A 148 9.93 9.44 -5.47
C LEU A 148 11.18 9.25 -4.59
N ASP A 149 12.27 9.97 -4.89
CA ASP A 149 13.59 9.82 -4.25
C ASP A 149 13.52 9.91 -2.72
N ASP A 150 12.62 10.74 -2.25
CA ASP A 150 12.40 11.05 -0.84
C ASP A 150 11.41 10.14 -0.11
N TYR A 151 10.79 9.19 -0.82
CA TYR A 151 9.71 8.34 -0.33
C TYR A 151 10.13 6.88 -0.20
N LYS A 152 9.52 6.21 0.77
CA LYS A 152 9.60 4.76 0.93
C LYS A 152 8.74 4.09 -0.13
N LEU A 153 9.22 3.00 -0.70
CA LEU A 153 8.56 2.33 -1.83
C LEU A 153 8.11 0.92 -1.47
N MET A 154 6.92 0.57 -1.97
CA MET A 154 6.45 -0.80 -2.14
C MET A 154 6.30 -1.05 -3.64
N ILE A 155 7.07 -1.99 -4.17
CA ILE A 155 7.12 -2.26 -5.60
C ILE A 155 6.42 -3.58 -5.92
N ALA A 156 5.50 -3.55 -6.88
CA ALA A 156 4.86 -4.76 -7.40
C ALA A 156 5.63 -5.35 -8.59
N GLN A 157 5.89 -6.66 -8.52
CA GLN A 157 6.37 -7.47 -9.63
C GLN A 157 5.98 -8.94 -9.40
N TYR A 158 4.97 -9.41 -10.12
CA TYR A 158 4.49 -10.79 -10.03
C TYR A 158 5.31 -11.73 -10.93
N SER A 159 6.61 -11.81 -10.66
CA SER A 159 7.55 -12.65 -11.38
C SER A 159 8.45 -13.42 -10.43
N ALA A 160 9.21 -14.38 -10.95
CA ALA A 160 10.21 -15.10 -10.16
C ALA A 160 11.32 -14.18 -9.62
N ASN A 161 11.60 -13.10 -10.33
CA ASN A 161 12.71 -12.19 -10.07
C ASN A 161 12.26 -10.98 -9.26
N GLU A 162 13.17 -10.48 -8.42
CA GLU A 162 12.99 -9.24 -7.68
C GLU A 162 12.88 -8.03 -8.63
N PRO A 163 12.11 -7.00 -8.26
CA PRO A 163 12.06 -5.74 -8.98
C PRO A 163 13.44 -5.14 -9.18
N ILE A 164 13.72 -4.69 -10.40
CA ILE A 164 14.90 -3.89 -10.74
C ILE A 164 14.40 -2.50 -11.12
N LEU A 165 14.74 -1.51 -10.29
CA LEU A 165 14.43 -0.11 -10.56
C LEU A 165 15.53 0.51 -11.43
N ALA A 166 15.15 1.34 -12.39
CA ALA A 166 16.07 1.88 -13.41
C ALA A 166 17.13 2.84 -12.85
N ASP A 167 16.97 3.29 -11.60
CA ASP A 167 17.83 4.20 -10.86
C ASP A 167 18.50 3.53 -9.65
N ASP A 168 18.47 2.20 -9.58
CA ASP A 168 19.02 1.40 -8.46
C ASP A 168 18.49 1.82 -7.08
N LYS A 169 17.30 2.46 -7.05
CA LYS A 169 16.70 2.95 -5.81
C LYS A 169 16.30 1.79 -4.90
N ASP A 170 16.61 1.97 -3.62
CA ASP A 170 16.18 1.06 -2.54
C ASP A 170 14.65 1.10 -2.35
N TYR A 171 14.03 -0.07 -2.17
CA TYR A 171 12.60 -0.20 -1.91
C TYR A 171 12.35 -1.14 -0.73
N MET A 172 11.37 -0.77 0.09
CA MET A 172 11.15 -1.42 1.38
C MET A 172 10.44 -2.76 1.25
N LEU A 173 9.47 -2.82 0.34
CA LEU A 173 8.53 -3.91 0.22
C LEU A 173 8.46 -4.38 -1.24
N TRP A 174 8.41 -5.70 -1.43
CA TRP A 174 8.10 -6.31 -2.70
C TRP A 174 6.76 -7.02 -2.61
N GLN A 175 5.78 -6.59 -3.40
CA GLN A 175 4.56 -7.35 -3.68
C GLN A 175 4.86 -8.36 -4.78
N TYR A 176 5.04 -9.62 -4.39
CA TYR A 176 5.62 -10.65 -5.25
C TYR A 176 4.57 -11.56 -5.90
N THR A 177 3.35 -11.58 -5.37
CA THR A 177 2.25 -12.37 -5.93
C THR A 177 0.92 -11.71 -5.63
N GLY A 178 0.04 -11.66 -6.64
CA GLY A 178 -1.39 -11.42 -6.49
C GLY A 178 -2.22 -12.70 -6.55
N LYS A 179 -1.57 -13.85 -6.38
CA LYS A 179 -2.18 -15.19 -6.37
C LYS A 179 -1.84 -15.96 -5.11
N GLY A 180 -1.54 -15.25 -4.02
CA GLY A 180 -1.30 -15.89 -2.74
C GLY A 180 -2.58 -16.57 -2.23
N TYR A 181 -2.39 -17.66 -1.49
CA TYR A 181 -3.44 -18.27 -0.69
C TYR A 181 -3.16 -18.02 0.79
N ILE A 182 -4.20 -17.63 1.52
CA ILE A 182 -4.20 -17.49 2.97
C ILE A 182 -5.48 -18.10 3.50
N ASP A 183 -5.35 -19.01 4.46
CA ASP A 183 -6.49 -19.57 5.16
C ASP A 183 -7.31 -18.44 5.79
N GLY A 184 -8.60 -18.42 5.46
CA GLY A 184 -9.52 -17.38 5.88
C GLY A 184 -9.80 -16.28 4.85
N ILE A 185 -9.15 -16.27 3.68
CA ILE A 185 -9.55 -15.40 2.56
C ILE A 185 -10.09 -16.26 1.43
N LYS A 186 -11.30 -15.96 0.96
CA LYS A 186 -11.85 -16.62 -0.23
C LYS A 186 -11.21 -16.01 -1.49
N GLY A 187 -10.36 -16.78 -2.15
CA GLY A 187 -9.74 -16.40 -3.41
C GLY A 187 -8.27 -16.00 -3.26
N TYR A 188 -7.78 -15.21 -4.21
CA TYR A 188 -6.39 -14.78 -4.25
C TYR A 188 -6.17 -13.53 -3.41
N VAL A 189 -5.01 -13.48 -2.76
CA VAL A 189 -4.55 -12.32 -1.97
C VAL A 189 -3.19 -11.86 -2.44
N ASP A 190 -3.01 -10.55 -2.45
CA ASP A 190 -1.74 -9.90 -2.68
C ASP A 190 -0.83 -10.11 -1.46
N LYS A 191 0.32 -10.76 -1.68
CA LYS A 191 1.33 -10.99 -0.63
C LYS A 191 2.55 -10.14 -0.90
N SER A 192 3.02 -9.53 0.19
CA SER A 192 4.19 -8.67 0.21
C SER A 192 5.21 -9.13 1.24
N ARG A 193 6.48 -8.81 1.01
CA ARG A 193 7.57 -9.09 1.96
C ARG A 193 8.53 -7.91 2.06
N PHE A 194 9.15 -7.75 3.22
CA PHE A 194 10.24 -6.80 3.41
C PHE A 194 11.51 -7.24 2.68
N MET A 195 12.22 -6.25 2.14
CA MET A 195 13.47 -6.45 1.42
C MET A 195 14.68 -6.15 2.32
N GLY A 196 15.74 -6.94 2.15
CA GLY A 196 17.03 -6.73 2.81
C GLY A 196 16.90 -6.50 4.32
N ARG A 197 17.31 -5.30 4.77
CA ARG A 197 17.34 -4.90 6.19
C ARG A 197 16.07 -4.20 6.66
N HIS A 198 15.09 -3.99 5.78
CA HIS A 198 13.89 -3.22 6.13
C HIS A 198 13.00 -3.98 7.08
N SER A 199 12.24 -3.24 7.87
CA SER A 199 11.32 -3.83 8.84
C SER A 199 10.07 -3.01 9.06
N LEU A 200 9.07 -3.65 9.67
CA LEU A 200 7.81 -3.02 10.04
C LEU A 200 7.99 -1.77 10.92
N ARG A 201 9.08 -1.68 11.70
CA ARG A 201 9.38 -0.53 12.56
C ARG A 201 9.42 0.78 11.77
N GLU A 202 9.93 0.74 10.54
CA GLU A 202 10.05 1.91 9.67
C GLU A 202 8.70 2.38 9.11
N LEU A 203 7.68 1.52 9.11
CA LEU A 203 6.33 1.87 8.65
C LEU A 203 5.39 2.29 9.77
N LYS A 204 5.81 2.25 11.04
CA LYS A 204 4.93 2.62 12.16
C LYS A 204 4.47 4.07 12.06
N TYR A 205 3.15 4.27 12.15
CA TYR A 205 2.52 5.58 12.24
C TYR A 205 3.00 6.28 13.52
N GLN A 206 3.59 7.47 13.38
CA GLN A 206 4.03 8.25 14.53
C GLN A 206 2.87 9.08 15.07
N ARG A 207 2.31 8.65 16.21
CA ARG A 207 1.31 9.43 16.95
C ARG A 207 2.03 10.58 17.66
N ARG A 208 1.78 11.81 17.21
CA ARG A 208 2.22 13.03 17.90
C ARG A 208 1.21 13.42 18.96
#